data_AF-A0A2E1HME6-F1
#
_entry.id   AF-A0A2E1HME6-F1
#
_cell.length_a   1.000
_cell.length_b   1.000
_cell.length_c   1.000
_cell.angle_alpha   90.00
_cell.angle_beta   90.00
_cell.angle_gamma   90.00
#
_symmetry.space_group_name_H-M   'P 1'
#
loop_
_entity.id
_entity.type
_entity.pdbx_description
1 polymer ?
#
loop_
_entity_poly.entity_id
_entity_poly.type
_entity_poly.pdbx_seq_one_letter_code
_entity_poly.pdbx_strand_id
1 'polypeptide(L)'
;GLDVRTDESTWWWTLIFSHAWFNIALIIRFCEPVLSTLNPNFEEQLLLLPNGITFFSRLKNLWIPILTPSIAAASCTTFVFSFTSFALVKWITVRDKTLESTMAEVSSSAGIQGYMESSSDIVLGASFIQFLVLLASLWLMSFLQQRRQTKWQQASELFVQNKNAKGWFVLVPAIFFVQLPIISVILGSFRVRDVSENSTSFKWSTEGWYEAFQGSYSFPPLSEALFNSLIYSFGTLIIALPLGYILASTIHQLEENNSNLSRILEIYTMLPFALSAAMIGLGVMLGIIKLNPSAAYDFRFLPVLAHVIITVPFVVRIILPALRSFDLSYDENAKVLGMSNFSRFFKIKLPLMKGSILVATVFTLAMSLGEFGASFIVARNSEWITLPLLIDSLRGKPMKDPLTVPSSNAVATVLMLITMILFLIVEKFRNTKDRGMF
;
A
#
# COMPACT_ATOMS: atom_id res chain seq x y z
N GLY A 1 1.06 12.40 -25.94
CA GLY A 1 1.31 13.75 -26.43
C GLY A 1 2.61 14.23 -25.85
N LEU A 2 2.69 14.34 -24.53
CA LEU A 2 3.95 14.52 -23.83
C LEU A 2 4.63 13.16 -23.68
N ASP A 3 5.75 12.97 -24.37
CA ASP A 3 6.61 11.79 -24.18
C ASP A 3 7.51 12.06 -22.96
N VAL A 4 6.87 12.08 -21.79
CA VAL A 4 7.44 12.47 -20.49
C VAL A 4 8.68 11.66 -20.14
N ARG A 5 8.80 10.45 -20.69
CA ARG A 5 9.96 9.58 -20.49
C ARG A 5 11.17 10.00 -21.33
N THR A 6 10.97 10.65 -22.47
CA THR A 6 12.06 11.08 -23.35
C THR A 6 12.62 12.47 -23.00
N ASP A 7 11.82 13.32 -22.34
CA ASP A 7 12.24 14.67 -21.96
C ASP A 7 12.78 14.71 -20.53
N GLU A 8 14.11 14.65 -20.40
CA GLU A 8 14.82 14.68 -19.11
C GLU A 8 14.45 15.90 -18.26
N SER A 9 14.11 17.03 -18.88
CA SER A 9 13.77 18.27 -18.15
C SER A 9 12.48 18.17 -17.34
N THR A 10 11.61 17.23 -17.71
CA THR A 10 10.30 17.04 -17.09
C THR A 10 10.29 15.98 -16.00
N TRP A 11 11.35 15.17 -15.87
CA TRP A 11 11.38 14.02 -14.97
C TRP A 11 11.20 14.41 -13.51
N TRP A 12 11.90 15.45 -13.06
CA TRP A 12 11.83 15.92 -11.67
C TRP A 12 10.40 16.30 -11.26
N TRP A 13 9.74 17.15 -12.07
CA TRP A 13 8.37 17.58 -11.79
C TRP A 13 7.37 16.44 -11.91
N THR A 14 7.53 15.59 -12.92
CA THR A 14 6.67 14.41 -13.10
C THR A 14 6.74 13.50 -11.89
N LEU A 15 7.95 13.22 -11.39
CA LEU A 15 8.17 12.38 -10.22
C LEU A 15 7.50 12.98 -8.96
N ILE A 16 7.63 14.29 -8.75
CA ILE A 16 6.94 14.99 -7.65
C ILE A 16 5.42 14.88 -7.78
N PHE A 17 4.85 15.15 -8.97
CA PHE A 17 3.41 15.05 -9.18
C PHE A 17 2.90 13.62 -9.01
N SER A 18 3.66 12.62 -9.47
CA SER A 18 3.33 11.21 -9.30
C SER A 18 3.35 10.79 -7.84
N HIS A 19 4.34 11.21 -7.05
CA HIS A 19 4.34 10.96 -5.61
C HIS A 19 3.22 11.69 -4.88
N ALA A 20 2.92 12.93 -5.28
CA ALA A 20 1.80 13.67 -4.70
C ALA A 20 0.46 12.98 -4.98
N TRP A 21 0.25 12.52 -6.21
CA TRP A 21 -0.95 11.75 -6.58
C TRP A 21 -1.02 10.42 -5.83
N PHE A 22 0.09 9.67 -5.76
CA PHE A 22 0.14 8.37 -5.07
C PHE A 22 -0.14 8.48 -3.56
N ASN A 23 0.37 9.54 -2.91
CA ASN A 23 0.26 9.71 -1.47
C ASN A 23 -0.97 10.54 -1.02
N ILE A 24 -1.79 11.06 -1.93
CA ILE A 24 -2.94 11.92 -1.58
C ILE A 24 -3.93 11.20 -0.64
N ALA A 25 -4.17 9.90 -0.88
CA ALA A 25 -5.06 9.08 -0.07
C ALA A 25 -4.54 8.92 1.38
N LEU A 26 -3.21 8.86 1.57
CA LEU A 26 -2.60 8.80 2.89
C LEU A 26 -2.83 10.10 3.66
N ILE A 27 -2.64 11.26 3.01
CA ILE A 27 -2.87 12.57 3.63
C ILE A 27 -4.32 12.70 4.07
N ILE A 28 -5.27 12.34 3.19
CA ILE A 28 -6.70 12.35 3.51
C ILE A 28 -6.95 11.44 4.72
N ARG A 29 -6.43 10.21 4.72
CA ARG A 29 -6.63 9.25 5.82
C ARG A 29 -6.14 9.75 7.20
N PHE A 30 -5.09 10.56 7.25
CA PHE A 30 -4.58 11.10 8.51
C PHE A 30 -5.28 12.39 8.94
N CYS A 31 -5.71 13.23 8.00
CA CYS A 31 -6.26 14.55 8.29
C CYS A 31 -7.80 14.56 8.38
N GLU A 32 -8.48 13.76 7.55
CA GLU A 32 -9.94 13.72 7.47
C GLU A 32 -10.60 13.37 8.82
N PRO A 33 -10.16 12.35 9.57
CA PRO A 33 -10.81 12.01 10.84
C PRO A 33 -10.74 13.13 11.87
N VAL A 34 -9.69 13.96 11.82
CA VAL A 34 -9.55 15.12 12.70
C VAL A 34 -10.55 16.21 12.30
N LEU A 35 -10.74 16.42 11.00
CA LEU A 35 -11.67 17.42 10.47
C LEU A 35 -13.13 17.01 10.64
N SER A 36 -13.46 15.73 10.42
CA SER A 36 -14.83 15.23 10.44
C SER A 36 -15.37 14.97 11.85
N THR A 37 -14.51 14.89 12.86
CA THR A 37 -14.91 14.69 14.27
C THR A 37 -14.68 15.91 15.17
N LEU A 38 -14.10 17.00 14.65
CA LEU A 38 -13.88 18.23 15.41
C LEU A 38 -15.21 18.90 15.72
N ASN A 39 -15.47 19.17 17.00
CA ASN A 39 -16.69 19.86 17.42
C ASN A 39 -16.72 21.30 16.82
N PRO A 40 -17.72 21.65 16.00
CA PRO A 40 -17.82 22.97 15.39
C PRO A 40 -17.90 24.11 16.41
N ASN A 41 -18.37 23.81 17.63
CA ASN A 41 -18.45 24.79 18.72
C ASN A 41 -17.09 25.39 19.08
N PHE A 42 -15.96 24.72 18.80
CA PHE A 42 -14.64 25.29 19.05
C PHE A 42 -14.36 26.52 18.19
N GLU A 43 -14.82 26.52 16.93
CA GLU A 43 -14.68 27.69 16.07
C GLU A 43 -15.60 28.82 16.54
N GLU A 44 -16.85 28.50 16.92
CA GLU A 44 -17.81 29.46 17.47
C GLU A 44 -17.32 30.09 18.78
N GLN A 45 -16.74 29.31 19.68
CA GLN A 45 -16.14 29.80 20.92
C GLN A 45 -14.94 30.70 20.66
N LEU A 46 -14.10 30.37 19.67
CA LEU A 46 -12.95 31.20 19.32
C LEU A 46 -13.39 32.57 18.77
N LEU A 47 -14.49 32.62 18.00
CA LEU A 47 -15.05 33.87 17.46
C LEU A 47 -15.44 34.87 18.58
N LEU A 48 -15.77 34.39 19.77
CA LEU A 48 -16.08 35.23 20.94
C LEU A 48 -14.82 35.81 21.62
N LEU A 49 -13.63 35.30 21.31
CA LEU A 49 -12.37 35.76 21.88
C LEU A 49 -11.68 36.79 20.96
N PRO A 50 -10.91 37.75 21.52
CA PRO A 50 -10.16 38.73 20.72
C PRO A 50 -9.25 38.08 19.66
N ASN A 51 -8.72 36.89 19.99
CA ASN A 51 -7.83 36.11 19.15
C ASN A 51 -8.55 35.23 18.11
N GLY A 52 -9.87 35.35 17.92
CA GLY A 52 -10.60 34.58 16.88
C GLY A 52 -11.37 35.40 15.86
N ILE A 53 -11.32 36.73 15.94
CA ILE A 53 -12.05 37.64 15.05
C ILE A 53 -11.54 37.50 13.60
N THR A 54 -10.22 37.44 13.40
CA THR A 54 -9.61 37.34 12.06
C THR A 54 -9.37 35.89 11.62
N PHE A 55 -9.48 35.63 10.32
CA PHE A 55 -9.21 34.32 9.73
C PHE A 55 -7.79 33.83 10.04
N PHE A 56 -6.78 34.69 9.91
CA PHE A 56 -5.39 34.34 10.23
C PHE A 56 -5.18 33.97 11.69
N SER A 57 -5.88 34.63 12.60
CA SER A 57 -5.80 34.30 14.03
C SER A 57 -6.47 32.96 14.35
N ARG A 58 -7.61 32.64 13.70
CA ARG A 58 -8.22 31.31 13.77
C ARG A 58 -7.31 30.23 13.17
N LEU A 59 -6.71 30.50 12.02
CA LEU A 59 -5.77 29.58 11.38
C LEU A 59 -4.59 29.27 12.31
N LYS A 60 -3.96 30.30 12.89
CA LYS A 60 -2.78 30.17 13.75
C LYS A 60 -3.08 29.54 15.12
N ASN A 61 -4.21 29.88 15.74
CA ASN A 61 -4.48 29.51 17.13
C ASN A 61 -5.36 28.27 17.29
N LEU A 62 -6.16 27.92 16.27
CA LEU A 62 -7.05 26.75 16.29
C LEU A 62 -6.60 25.70 15.28
N TRP A 63 -6.65 26.02 13.99
CA TRP A 63 -6.49 25.02 12.92
C TRP A 63 -5.07 24.47 12.81
N ILE A 64 -4.04 25.32 12.84
CA ILE A 64 -2.65 24.87 12.76
C ILE A 64 -2.30 23.95 13.93
N PRO A 65 -2.52 24.30 15.21
CA PRO A 65 -2.19 23.41 16.32
C PRO A 65 -2.95 22.07 16.28
N ILE A 66 -4.22 22.08 15.85
CA ILE A 66 -5.04 20.86 15.75
C ILE A 66 -4.55 19.96 14.61
N LEU A 67 -4.26 20.53 13.44
CA LEU A 67 -3.88 19.77 12.25
C LEU A 67 -2.39 19.41 12.24
N THR A 68 -1.51 20.18 12.89
CA THR A 68 -0.05 19.98 12.83
C THR A 68 0.38 18.55 13.17
N PRO A 69 -0.11 17.89 14.24
CA PRO A 69 0.25 16.50 14.51
C PRO A 69 -0.19 15.53 13.42
N SER A 70 -1.38 15.74 12.84
CA SER A 70 -1.91 14.90 11.75
C SER A 70 -1.14 15.10 10.44
N ILE A 71 -0.85 16.36 10.08
CA ILE A 71 -0.06 16.71 8.91
C ILE A 71 1.37 16.22 9.09
N ALA A 72 1.99 16.38 10.26
CA ALA A 72 3.34 15.91 10.51
C ALA A 72 3.45 14.37 10.42
N ALA A 73 2.46 13.64 10.97
CA ALA A 73 2.39 12.19 10.81
C ALA A 73 2.19 11.80 9.33
N ALA A 74 1.28 12.45 8.63
CA ALA A 74 1.04 12.22 7.20
C ALA A 74 2.29 12.50 6.35
N SER A 75 3.01 13.58 6.65
CA SER A 75 4.27 13.95 5.99
C SER A 75 5.36 12.92 6.25
N CYS A 76 5.50 12.42 7.48
CA CYS A 76 6.45 11.34 7.80
C CYS A 76 6.11 10.07 7.00
N THR A 77 4.84 9.67 6.96
CA THR A 77 4.41 8.49 6.17
C THR A 77 4.63 8.73 4.67
N THR A 78 4.29 9.91 4.15
CA THR A 78 4.50 10.28 2.74
C THR A 78 5.98 10.26 2.36
N PHE A 79 6.85 10.76 3.25
CA PHE A 79 8.29 10.67 3.08
C PHE A 79 8.75 9.21 2.98
N VAL A 80 8.32 8.35 3.91
CA VAL A 80 8.64 6.92 3.90
C VAL A 80 8.26 6.26 2.58
N PHE A 81 7.01 6.42 2.12
CA PHE A 81 6.54 5.81 0.86
C PHE A 81 7.23 6.37 -0.38
N SER A 82 7.60 7.65 -0.38
CA SER A 82 8.31 8.27 -1.49
C SER A 82 9.78 7.83 -1.51
N PHE A 83 10.41 7.73 -0.34
CA PHE A 83 11.80 7.30 -0.16
C PHE A 83 12.00 5.83 -0.55
N THR A 84 11.04 4.96 -0.23
CA THR A 84 11.05 3.54 -0.62
C THR A 84 10.38 3.28 -1.96
N SER A 85 10.16 4.31 -2.79
CA SER A 85 9.46 4.11 -4.06
C SER A 85 10.39 3.53 -5.11
N PHE A 86 10.10 2.30 -5.51
CA PHE A 86 10.86 1.62 -6.55
C PHE A 86 10.27 1.82 -7.95
N ALA A 87 9.00 1.45 -8.13
CA ALA A 87 8.36 1.40 -9.45
C ALA A 87 8.27 2.78 -10.14
N LEU A 88 7.89 3.82 -9.40
CA LEU A 88 7.72 5.17 -9.94
C LEU A 88 9.05 5.73 -10.45
N VAL A 89 10.11 5.59 -9.65
CA VAL A 89 11.46 6.04 -10.01
C VAL A 89 11.95 5.30 -11.26
N LYS A 90 11.87 3.96 -11.26
CA LYS A 90 12.31 3.13 -12.40
C LYS A 90 11.69 3.55 -13.73
N TRP A 91 10.40 3.92 -13.73
CA TRP A 91 9.67 4.22 -14.96
C TRP A 91 9.69 5.70 -15.39
N ILE A 92 9.81 6.63 -14.45
CA ILE A 92 9.84 8.06 -14.73
C ILE A 92 11.27 8.53 -15.00
N THR A 93 12.20 8.22 -14.09
CA THR A 93 13.61 8.63 -14.18
C THR A 93 14.45 7.47 -14.66
N VAL A 94 14.69 7.37 -15.96
CA VAL A 94 15.44 6.23 -16.54
C VAL A 94 16.91 6.25 -16.14
N ARG A 95 17.50 7.44 -15.93
CA ARG A 95 18.93 7.59 -15.58
C ARG A 95 19.18 7.81 -14.09
N ASP A 96 18.25 8.48 -13.40
CA ASP A 96 18.42 8.77 -11.98
C ASP A 96 17.92 7.59 -11.15
N LYS A 97 18.76 7.15 -10.21
CA LYS A 97 18.47 6.03 -9.33
C LYS A 97 18.38 6.50 -7.89
N THR A 98 17.40 5.99 -7.16
CA THR A 98 17.32 6.11 -5.70
C THR A 98 18.10 4.98 -5.04
N LEU A 99 18.24 5.04 -3.71
CA LEU A 99 18.82 3.92 -2.94
C LEU A 99 18.03 2.63 -3.18
N GLU A 100 16.70 2.70 -3.09
CA GLU A 100 15.80 1.57 -3.33
C GLU A 100 15.94 1.00 -4.75
N SER A 101 15.93 1.86 -5.79
CA SER A 101 16.03 1.36 -7.17
C SER A 101 17.41 0.80 -7.50
N THR A 102 18.48 1.40 -6.98
CA THR A 102 19.85 0.87 -7.12
C THR A 102 19.98 -0.49 -6.44
N MET A 103 19.48 -0.61 -5.22
CA MET A 103 19.49 -1.86 -4.47
C MET A 103 18.72 -2.96 -5.20
N ALA A 104 17.54 -2.66 -5.72
CA ALA A 104 16.69 -3.62 -6.42
C ALA A 104 17.25 -4.05 -7.79
N GLU A 105 17.93 -3.18 -8.52
CA GLU A 105 18.53 -3.54 -9.82
C GLU A 105 19.79 -4.39 -9.67
N VAL A 106 20.58 -4.14 -8.62
CA VAL A 106 21.85 -4.82 -8.36
C VAL A 106 21.64 -6.06 -7.47
N SER A 107 20.41 -6.34 -7.03
CA SER A 107 20.09 -7.46 -6.12
C SER A 107 20.32 -8.85 -6.72
N SER A 108 20.40 -8.97 -8.05
CA SER A 108 20.47 -10.27 -8.74
C SER A 108 21.71 -11.09 -8.37
N SER A 109 22.81 -10.42 -8.01
CA SER A 109 24.08 -11.03 -7.61
C SER A 109 24.34 -10.98 -6.10
N ALA A 110 23.43 -10.41 -5.32
CA ALA A 110 23.63 -10.19 -3.89
C ALA A 110 23.74 -11.53 -3.13
N GLY A 111 24.75 -11.63 -2.25
CA GLY A 111 24.91 -12.74 -1.30
C GLY A 111 25.45 -14.05 -1.87
N ILE A 112 25.95 -14.04 -3.11
CA ILE A 112 26.64 -15.18 -3.72
C ILE A 112 28.15 -15.01 -3.46
N GLN A 113 28.74 -15.94 -2.71
CA GLN A 113 30.17 -15.87 -2.38
C GLN A 113 31.04 -16.00 -3.65
N GLY A 114 32.00 -15.09 -3.83
CA GLY A 114 32.89 -15.08 -4.99
C GLY A 114 32.28 -14.57 -6.31
N TYR A 115 31.03 -14.05 -6.29
CA TYR A 115 30.37 -13.53 -7.48
C TYR A 115 29.87 -12.10 -7.26
N MET A 116 30.40 -11.16 -8.05
CA MET A 116 30.06 -9.72 -8.00
C MET A 116 30.01 -9.17 -6.57
N GLU A 117 31.08 -9.38 -5.80
CA GLU A 117 31.16 -8.97 -4.38
C GLU A 117 30.93 -7.47 -4.19
N SER A 118 31.45 -6.64 -5.10
CA SER A 118 31.20 -5.18 -5.08
C SER A 118 29.72 -4.82 -5.18
N SER A 119 28.93 -5.60 -5.92
CA SER A 119 27.49 -5.42 -6.04
C SER A 119 26.76 -5.83 -4.76
N SER A 120 27.22 -6.91 -4.12
CA SER A 120 26.72 -7.32 -2.80
C SER A 120 26.99 -6.26 -1.73
N ASP A 121 28.17 -5.62 -1.74
CA ASP A 121 28.53 -4.57 -0.79
C ASP A 121 27.67 -3.31 -0.97
N ILE A 122 27.39 -2.92 -2.23
CA ILE A 122 26.47 -1.82 -2.54
C ILE A 122 25.08 -2.12 -1.99
N VAL A 123 24.57 -3.33 -2.24
CA VAL A 123 23.24 -3.75 -1.77
C VAL A 123 23.17 -3.74 -0.24
N LEU A 124 24.20 -4.24 0.45
CA LEU A 124 24.26 -4.24 1.92
C LEU A 124 24.32 -2.82 2.48
N GLY A 125 25.19 -1.97 1.94
CA GLY A 125 25.34 -0.58 2.35
C GLY A 125 24.05 0.23 2.14
N ALA A 126 23.44 0.11 0.95
CA ALA A 126 22.17 0.77 0.63
C ALA A 126 21.04 0.29 1.55
N SER A 127 20.91 -1.03 1.75
CA SER A 127 19.91 -1.62 2.65
C SER A 127 20.06 -1.12 4.09
N PHE A 128 21.30 -1.03 4.58
CA PHE A 128 21.58 -0.60 5.95
C PHE A 128 21.26 0.89 6.16
N ILE A 129 21.69 1.76 5.25
CA ILE A 129 21.37 3.19 5.29
C ILE A 129 19.86 3.39 5.22
N GLN A 130 19.20 2.71 4.29
CA GLN A 130 17.76 2.79 4.13
C GLN A 130 17.02 2.29 5.38
N PHE A 131 17.45 1.17 5.98
CA PHE A 131 16.88 0.66 7.22
C PHE A 131 16.95 1.69 8.37
N LEU A 132 18.10 2.35 8.54
CA LEU A 132 18.27 3.39 9.57
C LEU A 132 17.35 4.59 9.33
N VAL A 133 17.24 5.05 8.08
CA VAL A 133 16.34 6.16 7.71
C VAL A 133 14.88 5.78 7.99
N LEU A 134 14.46 4.55 7.66
CA LEU A 134 13.10 4.08 7.89
C LEU A 134 12.80 3.91 9.38
N LEU A 135 13.73 3.34 10.15
CA LEU A 135 13.61 3.25 11.61
C LEU A 135 13.48 4.63 12.26
N ALA A 136 14.32 5.59 11.86
CA ALA A 136 14.26 6.96 12.37
C ALA A 136 12.92 7.63 12.00
N SER A 137 12.44 7.42 10.78
CA SER A 137 11.16 7.97 10.31
C SER A 137 9.95 7.38 11.04
N LEU A 138 9.95 6.07 11.30
CA LEU A 138 8.90 5.41 12.09
C LEU A 138 8.95 5.79 13.56
N TRP A 139 10.14 5.94 14.13
CA TRP A 139 10.32 6.46 15.49
C TRP A 139 9.78 7.88 15.60
N LEU A 140 10.12 8.76 14.66
CA LEU A 140 9.61 10.13 14.59
C LEU A 140 8.09 10.15 14.46
N MET A 141 7.53 9.32 13.57
CA MET A 141 6.08 9.17 13.40
C MET A 141 5.42 8.74 14.70
N SER A 142 5.97 7.73 15.39
CA SER A 142 5.43 7.21 16.65
C SER A 142 5.51 8.26 17.76
N PHE A 143 6.60 9.02 17.84
CA PHE A 143 6.78 10.11 18.79
C PHE A 143 5.77 11.25 18.56
N LEU A 144 5.58 11.66 17.30
CA LEU A 144 4.58 12.68 16.93
C LEU A 144 3.15 12.20 17.19
N GLN A 145 2.88 10.91 17.00
CA GLN A 145 1.58 10.29 17.27
C GLN A 145 1.30 10.08 18.76
N GLN A 146 2.29 9.82 19.62
CA GLN A 146 2.05 9.71 21.06
C GLN A 146 1.59 11.04 21.66
N ARG A 147 2.04 12.17 21.12
CA ARG A 147 1.52 13.51 21.47
C ARG A 147 0.06 13.73 21.06
N ARG A 148 -0.55 12.82 20.29
CA ARG A 148 -1.95 12.84 19.83
C ARG A 148 -2.93 12.33 20.89
N GLN A 149 -2.48 11.65 21.94
CA GLN A 149 -3.41 11.19 22.97
C GLN A 149 -3.74 12.33 23.94
N THR A 150 -5.05 12.58 24.06
CA THR A 150 -5.75 13.38 25.07
C THR A 150 -5.93 14.88 24.77
N LYS A 151 -7.19 15.29 24.51
CA LYS A 151 -7.91 16.38 25.21
C LYS A 151 -9.11 16.97 24.45
N TRP A 152 -9.36 16.59 23.20
CA TRP A 152 -10.46 17.20 22.42
C TRP A 152 -11.69 16.30 22.42
N GLN A 153 -12.83 16.84 22.85
CA GLN A 153 -14.12 16.16 22.75
C GLN A 153 -14.45 15.93 21.28
N GLN A 154 -14.57 14.65 20.90
CA GLN A 154 -14.99 14.25 19.56
C GLN A 154 -16.51 14.40 19.46
N ALA A 155 -16.98 15.06 18.41
CA ALA A 155 -18.39 15.07 18.03
C ALA A 155 -18.66 13.96 17.01
N SER A 156 -19.91 13.50 16.91
CA SER A 156 -20.30 12.54 15.87
C SER A 156 -20.21 13.20 14.49
N GLU A 157 -19.74 12.46 13.48
CA GLU A 157 -19.58 12.99 12.11
C GLU A 157 -20.87 13.61 11.56
N LEU A 158 -22.04 13.05 11.92
CA LEU A 158 -23.35 13.56 11.52
C LEU A 158 -23.65 14.96 12.08
N PHE A 159 -23.06 15.33 13.20
CA PHE A 159 -23.20 16.65 13.81
C PHE A 159 -22.25 17.69 13.19
N VAL A 160 -21.10 17.23 12.65
CA VAL A 160 -20.08 18.09 12.03
C VAL A 160 -20.37 18.34 10.54
N GLN A 161 -20.99 17.37 9.85
CA GLN A 161 -21.30 17.47 8.43
C GLN A 161 -22.24 18.63 8.13
N ASN A 162 -21.72 19.63 7.41
CA ASN A 162 -22.50 20.77 6.96
C ASN A 162 -22.54 20.81 5.42
N LYS A 163 -23.71 21.10 4.83
CA LYS A 163 -23.87 21.15 3.37
C LYS A 163 -23.22 22.42 2.81
N ASN A 164 -21.94 22.34 2.49
CA ASN A 164 -21.19 23.47 1.92
C ASN A 164 -21.14 23.37 0.38
N ALA A 165 -21.98 24.15 -0.30
CA ALA A 165 -21.99 24.22 -1.77
C ALA A 165 -20.65 24.71 -2.34
N LYS A 166 -19.90 25.57 -1.62
CA LYS A 166 -18.59 26.06 -2.07
C LYS A 166 -17.50 24.99 -1.98
N GLY A 167 -17.67 23.95 -1.15
CA GLY A 167 -16.74 22.83 -1.06
C GLY A 167 -16.61 22.05 -2.38
N TRP A 168 -17.66 22.04 -3.21
CA TRP A 168 -17.63 21.40 -4.52
C TRP A 168 -16.61 22.02 -5.48
N PHE A 169 -16.29 23.32 -5.36
CA PHE A 169 -15.23 23.95 -6.17
C PHE A 169 -13.84 23.38 -5.92
N VAL A 170 -13.60 22.83 -4.72
CA VAL A 170 -12.33 22.18 -4.38
C VAL A 170 -12.40 20.67 -4.65
N LEU A 171 -13.53 20.04 -4.33
CA LEU A 171 -13.71 18.60 -4.49
C LEU A 171 -13.73 18.16 -5.96
N VAL A 172 -14.39 18.90 -6.85
CA VAL A 172 -14.50 18.49 -8.27
C VAL A 172 -13.12 18.43 -8.95
N PRO A 173 -12.26 19.47 -8.88
CA PRO A 173 -10.90 19.37 -9.40
C PRO A 173 -10.06 18.28 -8.74
N ALA A 174 -10.21 18.06 -7.43
CA ALA A 174 -9.49 17.02 -6.72
C ALA A 174 -9.90 15.60 -7.18
N ILE A 175 -11.20 15.35 -7.34
CA ILE A 175 -11.72 14.09 -7.87
C ILE A 175 -11.21 13.89 -9.30
N PHE A 176 -11.27 14.93 -10.13
CA PHE A 176 -10.76 14.85 -11.50
C PHE A 176 -9.27 14.51 -11.51
N PHE A 177 -8.46 15.18 -10.70
CA PHE A 177 -7.02 14.90 -10.54
C PHE A 177 -6.75 13.46 -10.13
N VAL A 178 -7.52 12.90 -9.18
CA VAL A 178 -7.37 11.51 -8.75
C VAL A 178 -7.74 10.52 -9.85
N GLN A 179 -8.82 10.78 -10.59
CA GLN A 179 -9.33 9.89 -11.63
C GLN A 179 -8.56 9.98 -12.96
N LEU A 180 -7.87 11.08 -13.22
CA LEU A 180 -7.17 11.34 -14.48
C LEU A 180 -6.17 10.23 -14.85
N PRO A 181 -5.23 9.79 -13.99
CA PRO A 181 -4.30 8.72 -14.34
C PRO A 181 -4.99 7.38 -14.58
N ILE A 182 -6.04 7.07 -13.81
CA ILE A 182 -6.85 5.85 -13.96
C ILE A 182 -7.50 5.82 -15.35
N ILE A 183 -8.20 6.90 -15.71
CA ILE A 183 -8.85 7.05 -17.02
C ILE A 183 -7.80 7.04 -18.14
N SER A 184 -6.66 7.69 -17.94
CA SER A 184 -5.57 7.74 -18.93
C SER A 184 -4.99 6.36 -19.23
N VAL A 185 -4.86 5.48 -18.24
CA VAL A 185 -4.40 4.10 -18.45
C VAL A 185 -5.44 3.30 -19.25
N ILE A 186 -6.72 3.41 -18.89
CA ILE A 186 -7.80 2.71 -19.59
C ILE A 186 -7.87 3.16 -21.06
N LEU A 187 -7.91 4.47 -21.32
CA LEU A 187 -7.90 5.01 -22.68
C LEU A 187 -6.60 4.68 -23.42
N GLY A 188 -5.48 4.71 -22.70
CA GLY A 188 -4.16 4.35 -23.21
C GLY A 188 -4.03 2.88 -23.62
N SER A 189 -4.91 1.99 -23.18
CA SER A 189 -4.93 0.58 -23.60
C SER A 189 -5.45 0.39 -25.02
N PHE A 190 -6.29 1.32 -25.51
CA PHE A 190 -6.88 1.28 -26.86
C PHE A 190 -6.17 2.21 -27.85
N ARG A 191 -5.23 3.04 -27.39
CA ARG A 191 -4.57 4.07 -28.20
C ARG A 191 -3.21 3.59 -28.70
N VAL A 192 -3.16 3.11 -29.94
CA VAL A 192 -1.92 2.67 -30.61
C VAL A 192 -1.27 3.85 -31.33
N ARG A 193 0.06 3.98 -31.18
CA ARG A 193 0.85 5.00 -31.88
C ARG A 193 1.19 4.48 -33.26
N ASP A 194 0.82 5.20 -34.31
CA ASP A 194 1.25 4.92 -35.68
C ASP A 194 2.34 5.93 -36.06
N VAL A 195 3.56 5.42 -36.25
CA VAL A 195 4.74 6.24 -36.56
C VAL A 195 4.97 6.16 -38.06
N SER A 196 4.38 7.10 -38.80
CA SER A 196 4.75 7.39 -40.18
C SER A 196 5.95 8.36 -40.19
N GLU A 197 6.81 8.28 -41.20
CA GLU A 197 8.08 9.03 -41.30
C GLU A 197 7.98 10.54 -41.01
N ASN A 198 6.82 11.17 -41.24
CA ASN A 198 6.61 12.61 -41.04
C ASN A 198 5.49 12.98 -40.04
N SER A 199 4.75 12.04 -39.48
CA SER A 199 3.69 12.35 -38.51
C SER A 199 3.43 11.22 -37.52
N THR A 200 3.30 11.58 -36.25
CA THR A 200 2.80 10.65 -35.22
C THR A 200 1.29 10.75 -35.17
N SER A 201 0.61 9.76 -35.74
CA SER A 201 -0.84 9.65 -35.62
C SER A 201 -1.19 8.62 -34.55
N PHE A 202 -2.42 8.68 -34.04
CA PHE A 202 -2.90 7.72 -33.06
C PHE A 202 -4.14 7.03 -33.60
N LYS A 203 -4.11 5.70 -33.62
CA LYS A 203 -5.23 4.86 -34.03
C LYS A 203 -5.87 4.24 -32.78
N TRP A 204 -7.19 4.20 -32.76
CA TRP A 204 -7.93 3.43 -31.76
C TRP A 204 -8.01 1.98 -32.24
N SER A 205 -7.41 1.05 -31.50
CA SER A 205 -7.37 -0.36 -31.87
C SER A 205 -7.28 -1.27 -30.64
N THR A 206 -7.71 -2.52 -30.79
CA THR A 206 -7.60 -3.59 -29.80
C THR A 206 -6.33 -4.42 -29.95
N GLU A 207 -5.43 -4.04 -30.87
CA GLU A 207 -4.14 -4.71 -31.10
C GLU A 207 -3.30 -4.84 -29.82
N GLY A 208 -3.31 -3.82 -28.95
CA GLY A 208 -2.61 -3.87 -27.66
C GLY A 208 -3.15 -4.95 -26.71
N TRP A 209 -4.46 -5.18 -26.71
CA TRP A 209 -5.08 -6.26 -25.94
C TRP A 209 -4.72 -7.62 -26.50
N TYR A 210 -4.71 -7.76 -27.84
CA TYR A 210 -4.30 -9.00 -28.50
C TYR A 210 -2.86 -9.38 -28.16
N GLU A 211 -1.92 -8.44 -28.26
CA GLU A 211 -0.51 -8.62 -27.87
C GLU A 211 -0.39 -9.06 -26.40
N ALA A 212 -1.15 -8.44 -25.49
CA ALA A 212 -1.15 -8.80 -24.08
C ALA A 212 -1.66 -10.23 -23.84
N PHE A 213 -2.69 -10.67 -24.56
CA PHE A 213 -3.25 -12.02 -24.42
C PHE A 213 -2.41 -13.12 -25.09
N GLN A 214 -1.72 -12.82 -26.19
CA GLN A 214 -0.87 -13.80 -26.86
C GLN A 214 0.41 -14.08 -26.09
N GLY A 215 0.96 -13.07 -25.42
CA GLY A 215 2.30 -13.16 -24.86
C GLY A 215 3.36 -13.23 -25.95
N SER A 216 4.60 -13.51 -25.55
CA SER A 216 5.73 -13.69 -26.48
C SER A 216 6.73 -14.68 -25.89
N TYR A 217 7.77 -15.04 -26.63
CA TYR A 217 8.87 -15.86 -26.09
C TYR A 217 9.58 -15.19 -24.89
N SER A 218 9.47 -13.86 -24.77
CA SER A 218 10.13 -13.09 -23.70
C SER A 218 9.25 -12.84 -22.47
N PHE A 219 7.93 -13.00 -22.56
CA PHE A 219 7.02 -12.74 -21.43
C PHE A 219 5.74 -13.57 -21.55
N PRO A 220 5.20 -14.06 -20.43
CA PRO A 220 4.01 -14.89 -20.43
C PRO A 220 2.77 -14.10 -20.88
N PRO A 221 1.74 -14.79 -21.37
CA PRO A 221 0.46 -14.17 -21.69
C PRO A 221 -0.19 -13.59 -20.44
N LEU A 222 -1.05 -12.57 -20.65
CA LEU A 222 -1.85 -11.94 -19.59
C LEU A 222 -2.58 -12.96 -18.72
N SER A 223 -3.13 -14.02 -19.32
CA SER A 223 -3.89 -15.05 -18.60
C SER A 223 -3.05 -15.78 -17.56
N GLU A 224 -1.80 -16.10 -17.89
CA GLU A 224 -0.88 -16.76 -16.98
C GLU A 224 -0.44 -15.81 -15.87
N ALA A 225 -0.07 -14.56 -16.19
CA ALA A 225 0.29 -13.57 -15.20
C ALA A 225 -0.88 -13.24 -14.24
N LEU A 226 -2.11 -13.21 -14.76
CA LEU A 226 -3.34 -13.06 -13.98
C LEU A 226 -3.51 -14.25 -13.02
N PHE A 227 -3.40 -15.47 -13.53
CA PHE A 227 -3.52 -16.68 -12.72
C PHE A 227 -2.47 -16.75 -11.62
N ASN A 228 -1.23 -16.38 -11.94
CA ASN A 228 -0.13 -16.29 -10.98
C ASN A 228 -0.41 -15.28 -9.87
N SER A 229 -0.91 -14.10 -10.24
CA SER A 229 -1.27 -13.04 -9.28
C SER A 229 -2.41 -13.48 -8.36
N LEU A 230 -3.41 -14.18 -8.91
CA LEU A 230 -4.50 -14.75 -8.11
C LEU A 230 -4.00 -15.85 -7.19
N ILE A 231 -3.23 -16.83 -7.68
CA ILE A 231 -2.66 -17.90 -6.85
C ILE A 231 -1.83 -17.32 -5.71
N TYR A 232 -0.95 -16.36 -5.99
CA TYR A 232 -0.11 -15.78 -4.96
C TYR A 232 -0.91 -14.99 -3.95
N SER A 233 -1.86 -14.16 -4.39
CA SER A 233 -2.72 -13.41 -3.48
C SER A 233 -3.58 -14.30 -2.59
N PHE A 234 -4.17 -15.37 -3.15
CA PHE A 234 -4.90 -16.35 -2.35
C PHE A 234 -3.98 -17.16 -1.42
N GLY A 235 -2.79 -17.56 -1.89
CA GLY A 235 -1.79 -18.24 -1.06
C GLY A 235 -1.35 -17.37 0.10
N THR A 236 -1.12 -16.08 -0.15
CA THR A 236 -0.81 -15.10 0.90
C THR A 236 -1.97 -14.94 1.86
N LEU A 237 -3.21 -14.84 1.38
CA LEU A 237 -4.39 -14.74 2.24
C LEU A 237 -4.52 -15.95 3.18
N ILE A 238 -4.38 -17.17 2.64
CA ILE A 238 -4.52 -18.42 3.40
C ILE A 238 -3.50 -18.51 4.55
N ILE A 239 -2.33 -17.91 4.39
CA ILE A 239 -1.26 -17.95 5.39
C ILE A 239 -1.33 -16.71 6.31
N ALA A 240 -1.42 -15.51 5.74
CA ALA A 240 -1.33 -14.25 6.46
C ALA A 240 -2.54 -13.99 7.36
N LEU A 241 -3.75 -14.39 6.94
CA LEU A 241 -4.96 -14.14 7.73
C LEU A 241 -4.98 -14.97 9.03
N PRO A 242 -4.74 -16.30 9.02
CA PRO A 242 -4.62 -17.07 10.26
C PRO A 242 -3.44 -16.63 11.12
N LEU A 243 -2.26 -16.40 10.54
CA LEU A 243 -1.09 -15.96 11.30
C LEU A 243 -1.32 -14.60 11.95
N GLY A 244 -1.87 -13.64 11.21
CA GLY A 244 -2.19 -12.32 11.74
C GLY A 244 -3.27 -12.37 12.83
N TYR A 245 -4.29 -13.24 12.68
CA TYR A 245 -5.26 -13.47 13.76
C TYR A 245 -4.61 -14.08 15.01
N ILE A 246 -3.76 -15.09 14.87
CA ILE A 246 -3.05 -15.72 15.98
C ILE A 246 -2.19 -14.67 16.71
N LEU A 247 -1.40 -13.89 15.98
CA LEU A 247 -0.58 -12.82 16.54
C LEU A 247 -1.43 -11.78 17.27
N ALA A 248 -2.48 -11.26 16.64
CA ALA A 248 -3.39 -10.29 17.26
C ALA A 248 -4.06 -10.85 18.52
N SER A 249 -4.52 -12.10 18.48
CA SER A 249 -5.14 -12.76 19.63
C SER A 249 -4.17 -13.01 20.78
N THR A 250 -2.90 -13.27 20.47
CA THR A 250 -1.83 -13.46 21.45
C THR A 250 -1.45 -12.12 22.08
N ILE A 251 -1.30 -11.07 21.28
CA ILE A 251 -1.04 -9.70 21.77
C ILE A 251 -2.17 -9.27 22.71
N HIS A 252 -3.43 -9.46 22.32
CA HIS A 252 -4.60 -9.14 23.14
C HIS A 252 -4.60 -9.90 24.48
N GLN A 253 -4.34 -11.21 24.49
CA GLN A 253 -4.27 -12.00 25.72
C GLN A 253 -3.10 -11.60 26.63
N LEU A 254 -1.99 -11.15 26.05
CA LEU A 254 -0.84 -10.68 26.81
C LEU A 254 -1.04 -9.29 27.40
N GLU A 255 -1.94 -8.45 26.86
CA GLU A 255 -2.24 -7.14 27.45
C GLU A 255 -2.76 -7.28 28.89
N GLU A 256 -3.57 -8.31 29.15
CA GLU A 256 -4.13 -8.60 30.48
C GLU A 256 -3.09 -9.23 31.42
N ASN A 257 -2.22 -10.11 30.90
CA ASN A 257 -1.30 -10.91 31.72
C ASN A 257 0.09 -10.27 31.91
N ASN A 258 0.64 -9.68 30.84
CA ASN A 258 1.99 -9.12 30.81
C ASN A 258 2.11 -8.01 29.75
N SER A 259 1.78 -6.78 30.14
CA SER A 259 1.79 -5.60 29.27
C SER A 259 3.13 -5.37 28.56
N ASN A 260 4.26 -5.67 29.22
CA ASN A 260 5.59 -5.50 28.61
C ASN A 260 5.82 -6.48 27.46
N LEU A 261 5.46 -7.75 27.64
CA LEU A 261 5.63 -8.77 26.61
C LEU A 261 4.69 -8.52 25.43
N SER A 262 3.46 -8.08 25.70
CA SER A 262 2.52 -7.64 24.65
C SER A 262 3.11 -6.53 23.80
N ARG A 263 3.65 -5.47 24.43
CA ARG A 263 4.26 -4.33 23.72
C ARG A 263 5.46 -4.75 22.87
N ILE A 264 6.30 -5.65 23.38
CA ILE A 264 7.44 -6.20 22.63
C ILE A 264 6.94 -6.97 21.41
N LEU A 265 5.98 -7.87 21.59
CA LEU A 265 5.41 -8.66 20.49
C LEU A 265 4.75 -7.80 19.43
N GLU A 266 4.03 -6.75 19.83
CA GLU A 266 3.43 -5.77 18.92
C GLU A 266 4.52 -5.05 18.10
N ILE A 267 5.62 -4.62 18.73
CA ILE A 267 6.76 -3.99 18.03
C ILE A 267 7.38 -4.94 17.00
N TYR A 268 7.67 -6.18 17.37
CA TYR A 268 8.26 -7.18 16.46
C TYR A 268 7.32 -7.49 15.28
N THR A 269 6.03 -7.59 15.56
CA THR A 269 5.01 -7.83 14.52
C THR A 269 4.92 -6.68 13.53
N MET A 270 5.18 -5.44 13.98
CA MET A 270 5.16 -4.25 13.14
C MET A 270 6.51 -3.95 12.48
N LEU A 271 7.59 -4.65 12.83
CA LEU A 271 8.94 -4.43 12.31
C LEU A 271 9.05 -4.53 10.77
N PRO A 272 8.30 -5.40 10.06
CA PRO A 272 8.33 -5.40 8.60
C PRO A 272 7.92 -4.06 7.96
N PHE A 273 7.15 -3.19 8.66
CA PHE A 273 6.86 -1.83 8.17
C PHE A 273 8.10 -0.92 8.11
N ALA A 274 9.16 -1.26 8.83
CA ALA A 274 10.44 -0.56 8.78
C ALA A 274 11.31 -0.98 7.59
N LEU A 275 10.88 -1.98 6.82
CA LEU A 275 11.57 -2.49 5.65
C LEU A 275 10.80 -2.10 4.39
N SER A 276 11.52 -1.78 3.31
CA SER A 276 10.87 -1.65 2.01
C SER A 276 10.49 -3.02 1.46
N ALA A 277 9.57 -3.04 0.50
CA ALA A 277 9.17 -4.27 -0.17
C ALA A 277 10.37 -4.95 -0.86
N ALA A 278 11.26 -4.18 -1.49
CA ALA A 278 12.46 -4.72 -2.11
C ALA A 278 13.41 -5.34 -1.06
N MET A 279 13.60 -4.71 0.10
CA MET A 279 14.41 -5.28 1.18
C MET A 279 13.83 -6.60 1.70
N ILE A 280 12.50 -6.70 1.81
CA ILE A 280 11.84 -7.94 2.20
C ILE A 280 12.05 -9.02 1.14
N GLY A 281 11.85 -8.69 -0.15
CA GLY A 281 12.10 -9.63 -1.25
C GLY A 281 13.55 -10.13 -1.28
N LEU A 282 14.51 -9.22 -1.10
CA LEU A 282 15.93 -9.54 -1.00
C LEU A 282 16.22 -10.44 0.21
N GLY A 283 15.71 -10.10 1.39
CA GLY A 283 15.91 -10.88 2.61
C GLY A 283 15.36 -12.31 2.49
N VAL A 284 14.16 -12.46 1.93
CA VAL A 284 13.56 -13.78 1.64
C VAL A 284 14.44 -14.56 0.67
N MET A 285 14.92 -13.92 -0.39
CA MET A 285 15.76 -14.59 -1.39
C MET A 285 17.10 -15.03 -0.81
N LEU A 286 17.81 -14.14 -0.10
CA LEU A 286 19.08 -14.45 0.54
C LEU A 286 18.93 -15.57 1.59
N GLY A 287 17.84 -15.52 2.37
CA GLY A 287 17.51 -16.56 3.35
C GLY A 287 17.34 -17.93 2.70
N ILE A 288 16.60 -17.99 1.58
CA ILE A 288 16.37 -19.24 0.86
C ILE A 288 17.63 -19.74 0.18
N ILE A 289 18.43 -18.88 -0.47
CA ILE A 289 19.72 -19.26 -1.06
C ILE A 289 20.63 -19.88 0.00
N LYS A 290 20.66 -19.32 1.21
CA LYS A 290 21.47 -19.84 2.32
C LYS A 290 21.00 -21.21 2.83
N LEU A 291 19.68 -21.46 2.82
CA LEU A 291 19.11 -22.74 3.26
C LEU A 291 19.24 -23.82 2.18
N ASN A 292 18.87 -23.49 0.94
CA ASN A 292 18.97 -24.34 -0.23
C ASN A 292 19.07 -23.50 -1.52
N PRO A 293 20.24 -23.42 -2.16
CA PRO A 293 20.44 -22.65 -3.38
C PRO A 293 19.49 -23.01 -4.53
N SER A 294 19.11 -24.28 -4.69
CA SER A 294 18.21 -24.68 -5.79
C SER A 294 16.78 -24.20 -5.56
N ALA A 295 16.35 -24.14 -4.30
CA ALA A 295 15.01 -23.67 -3.93
C ALA A 295 14.77 -22.21 -4.34
N ALA A 296 15.81 -21.39 -4.49
CA ALA A 296 15.67 -20.01 -4.97
C ALA A 296 15.17 -19.92 -6.42
N TYR A 297 15.35 -20.98 -7.22
CA TYR A 297 14.94 -21.06 -8.63
C TYR A 297 13.79 -22.04 -8.88
N ASP A 298 13.61 -23.03 -7.99
CA ASP A 298 12.61 -24.08 -8.15
C ASP A 298 11.35 -23.85 -7.31
N PHE A 299 11.43 -23.06 -6.23
CA PHE A 299 10.31 -22.88 -5.30
C PHE A 299 9.29 -21.86 -5.82
N ARG A 300 8.29 -22.38 -6.54
CA ARG A 300 7.22 -21.59 -7.17
C ARG A 300 6.43 -20.67 -6.22
N PHE A 301 6.37 -20.96 -4.92
CA PHE A 301 5.63 -20.15 -3.94
C PHE A 301 6.52 -19.15 -3.19
N LEU A 302 7.75 -18.91 -3.64
CA LEU A 302 8.64 -17.94 -3.03
C LEU A 302 8.05 -16.51 -2.94
N PRO A 303 7.32 -15.99 -3.96
CA PRO A 303 6.64 -14.69 -3.84
C PRO A 303 5.63 -14.62 -2.70
N VAL A 304 4.94 -15.74 -2.41
CA VAL A 304 3.94 -15.82 -1.33
C VAL A 304 4.60 -15.54 0.02
N LEU A 305 5.80 -16.05 0.27
CA LEU A 305 6.52 -15.81 1.53
C LEU A 305 6.81 -14.32 1.74
N ALA A 306 7.29 -13.64 0.70
CA ALA A 306 7.55 -12.20 0.78
C ALA A 306 6.25 -11.41 1.01
N HIS A 307 5.19 -11.75 0.28
CA HIS A 307 3.88 -11.10 0.44
C HIS A 307 3.26 -11.34 1.82
N VAL A 308 3.44 -12.53 2.41
CA VAL A 308 2.98 -12.82 3.79
C VAL A 308 3.70 -11.92 4.80
N ILE A 309 5.02 -11.75 4.70
CA ILE A 309 5.79 -10.88 5.59
C ILE A 309 5.30 -9.42 5.49
N ILE A 310 4.94 -8.97 4.28
CA ILE A 310 4.41 -7.62 4.04
C ILE A 310 2.99 -7.45 4.61
N THR A 311 2.13 -8.46 4.48
CA THR A 311 0.69 -8.34 4.75
C THR A 311 0.27 -8.70 6.18
N VAL A 312 0.98 -9.59 6.87
CA VAL A 312 0.68 -9.98 8.26
C VAL A 312 0.55 -8.78 9.22
N PRO A 313 1.46 -7.79 9.21
CA PRO A 313 1.34 -6.61 10.08
C PRO A 313 0.05 -5.82 9.84
N PHE A 314 -0.43 -5.76 8.59
CA PHE A 314 -1.71 -5.12 8.26
C PHE A 314 -2.90 -5.89 8.80
N VAL A 315 -2.88 -7.23 8.68
CA VAL A 315 -3.93 -8.08 9.26
C VAL A 315 -4.01 -7.83 10.77
N VAL A 316 -2.86 -7.83 11.47
CA VAL A 316 -2.81 -7.57 12.92
C VAL A 316 -3.38 -6.20 13.24
N ARG A 317 -3.04 -5.16 12.47
CA ARG A 317 -3.52 -3.79 12.66
C ARG A 317 -5.04 -3.62 12.48
N ILE A 318 -5.67 -4.49 11.70
CA ILE A 318 -7.13 -4.49 11.49
C ILE A 318 -7.83 -5.35 12.56
N ILE A 319 -7.25 -6.51 12.87
CA ILE A 319 -7.86 -7.51 13.75
C ILE A 319 -7.71 -7.15 15.24
N LEU A 320 -6.56 -6.60 15.65
CA LEU A 320 -6.30 -6.30 17.06
C LEU A 320 -7.26 -5.25 17.65
N PRO A 321 -7.55 -4.11 17.00
CA PRO A 321 -8.57 -3.17 17.49
C PRO A 321 -9.97 -3.79 17.55
N ALA A 322 -10.32 -4.67 16.61
CA ALA A 322 -11.59 -5.37 16.62
C ALA A 322 -11.70 -6.29 17.84
N LEU A 323 -10.64 -7.03 18.18
CA LEU A 323 -10.59 -7.84 19.40
C LEU A 323 -10.76 -6.97 20.66
N ARG A 324 -10.04 -5.85 20.74
CA ARG A 324 -10.12 -4.91 21.87
C ARG A 324 -11.49 -4.24 22.02
N SER A 325 -12.29 -4.20 20.96
CA SER A 325 -13.62 -3.56 20.97
C SER A 325 -14.73 -4.44 21.56
N PHE A 326 -14.46 -5.73 21.77
CA PHE A 326 -15.47 -6.66 22.28
C PHE A 326 -15.64 -6.56 23.79
N ASP A 327 -16.90 -6.61 24.22
CA ASP A 327 -17.21 -6.80 25.62
C ASP A 327 -16.80 -8.22 26.05
N LEU A 328 -15.92 -8.30 27.05
CA LEU A 328 -15.44 -9.55 27.63
C LEU A 328 -16.59 -10.41 28.17
N SER A 329 -17.72 -9.79 28.55
CA SER A 329 -18.91 -10.47 29.06
C SER A 329 -19.45 -11.55 28.11
N TYR A 330 -19.31 -11.38 26.79
CA TYR A 330 -19.74 -12.39 25.81
C TYR A 330 -18.92 -13.69 25.92
N ASP A 331 -17.60 -13.59 26.07
CA ASP A 331 -16.73 -14.77 26.19
C ASP A 331 -16.87 -15.42 27.57
N GLU A 332 -17.05 -14.62 28.63
CA GLU A 332 -17.29 -15.10 30.00
C GLU A 332 -18.62 -15.84 30.14
N ASN A 333 -19.72 -15.27 29.64
CA ASN A 333 -21.03 -15.92 29.66
C ASN A 333 -21.01 -17.25 28.89
N ALA A 334 -20.29 -17.30 27.77
CA ALA A 334 -20.14 -18.53 27.00
C ALA A 334 -19.31 -19.59 27.72
N LYS A 335 -18.30 -19.21 28.52
CA LYS A 335 -17.57 -20.14 29.40
C LYS A 335 -18.51 -20.73 30.46
N VAL A 336 -19.38 -19.91 31.07
CA VAL A 336 -20.36 -20.37 32.07
C VAL A 336 -21.35 -21.36 31.46
N LEU A 337 -21.76 -21.16 30.21
CA LEU A 337 -22.59 -22.10 29.45
C LEU A 337 -21.86 -23.40 29.02
N GLY A 338 -20.62 -23.61 29.45
CA GLY A 338 -19.84 -24.81 29.12
C GLY A 338 -19.35 -24.87 27.67
N MET A 339 -19.35 -23.75 26.94
CA MET A 339 -18.93 -23.75 25.54
C MET A 339 -17.42 -23.93 25.40
N SER A 340 -17.00 -24.91 24.59
CA SER A 340 -15.60 -25.12 24.24
C SER A 340 -15.00 -23.93 23.49
N ASN A 341 -13.66 -23.76 23.54
CA ASN A 341 -12.94 -22.69 22.82
C ASN A 341 -13.30 -22.63 21.33
N PHE A 342 -13.41 -23.79 20.69
CA PHE A 342 -13.78 -23.90 19.28
C PHE A 342 -15.21 -23.41 19.02
N SER A 343 -16.17 -23.80 19.87
CA SER A 343 -17.55 -23.34 19.76
C SER A 343 -17.66 -21.83 19.99
N ARG A 344 -16.93 -21.29 20.97
CA ARG A 344 -16.87 -19.84 21.23
C ARG A 344 -16.27 -19.06 20.07
N PHE A 345 -15.21 -19.58 19.45
CA PHE A 345 -14.63 -18.96 18.27
C PHE A 345 -15.64 -18.86 17.11
N PHE A 346 -16.26 -19.97 16.70
CA PHE A 346 -17.16 -19.96 15.54
C PHE A 346 -18.52 -19.31 15.80
N LYS A 347 -19.06 -19.39 17.03
CA LYS A 347 -20.40 -18.86 17.34
C LYS A 347 -20.41 -17.43 17.84
N ILE A 348 -19.29 -16.93 18.38
CA ILE A 348 -19.23 -15.61 19.02
C ILE A 348 -18.18 -14.74 18.35
N LYS A 349 -16.90 -15.12 18.44
CA LYS A 349 -15.79 -14.28 17.96
C LYS A 349 -15.87 -14.05 16.45
N LEU A 350 -16.01 -15.11 15.66
CA LEU A 350 -16.03 -15.03 14.20
C LEU A 350 -17.22 -14.18 13.66
N PRO A 351 -18.47 -14.35 14.13
CA PRO A 351 -19.59 -13.51 13.71
C PRO A 351 -19.42 -12.03 14.09
N LEU A 352 -18.86 -11.74 15.27
CA LEU A 352 -18.59 -10.37 15.71
C LEU A 352 -17.46 -9.72 14.90
N MET A 353 -16.45 -10.50 14.52
CA MET A 353 -15.30 -10.04 13.74
C MET A 353 -15.50 -10.05 12.23
N LYS A 354 -16.66 -10.51 11.74
CA LYS A 354 -16.87 -10.75 10.29
C LYS A 354 -16.53 -9.54 9.42
N GLY A 355 -16.84 -8.33 9.88
CA GLY A 355 -16.52 -7.09 9.18
C GLY A 355 -15.01 -6.85 9.10
N SER A 356 -14.32 -6.90 10.23
CA SER A 356 -12.86 -6.72 10.31
C SER A 356 -12.10 -7.80 9.56
N ILE A 357 -12.57 -9.05 9.57
CA ILE A 357 -11.98 -10.17 8.82
C ILE A 357 -12.16 -9.95 7.31
N LEU A 358 -13.32 -9.48 6.87
CA LEU A 358 -13.56 -9.17 5.47
C LEU A 358 -12.65 -8.03 4.99
N VAL A 359 -12.52 -6.97 5.79
CA VAL A 359 -11.60 -5.86 5.52
C VAL A 359 -10.16 -6.39 5.43
N ALA A 360 -9.69 -7.14 6.43
CA ALA A 360 -8.35 -7.73 6.42
C ALA A 360 -8.12 -8.63 5.19
N THR A 361 -9.12 -9.41 4.80
CA THR A 361 -9.09 -10.30 3.64
C THR A 361 -8.85 -9.51 2.36
N VAL A 362 -9.68 -8.49 2.10
CA VAL A 362 -9.56 -7.71 0.87
C VAL A 362 -8.30 -6.87 0.85
N PHE A 363 -7.89 -6.27 1.97
CA PHE A 363 -6.62 -5.55 2.04
C PHE A 363 -5.43 -6.47 1.75
N THR A 364 -5.44 -7.70 2.27
CA THR A 364 -4.39 -8.69 2.00
C THR A 364 -4.33 -9.06 0.52
N LEU A 365 -5.49 -9.33 -0.09
CA LEU A 365 -5.58 -9.64 -1.53
C LEU A 365 -5.13 -8.45 -2.39
N ALA A 366 -5.62 -7.24 -2.10
CA ALA A 366 -5.30 -6.04 -2.86
C ALA A 366 -3.80 -5.68 -2.77
N MET A 367 -3.20 -5.80 -1.58
CA MET A 367 -1.77 -5.55 -1.40
C MET A 367 -0.91 -6.57 -2.13
N SER A 368 -1.24 -7.87 -2.03
CA SER A 368 -0.50 -8.91 -2.74
C SER A 368 -0.63 -8.80 -4.26
N LEU A 369 -1.82 -8.49 -4.79
CA LEU A 369 -2.04 -8.27 -6.22
C LEU A 369 -1.23 -7.08 -6.78
N GLY A 370 -1.09 -6.02 -5.98
CA GLY A 370 -0.34 -4.82 -6.33
C GLY A 370 1.15 -4.90 -5.99
N GLU A 371 1.63 -5.99 -5.40
CA GLU A 371 3.01 -6.08 -4.91
C GLU A 371 3.98 -6.22 -6.07
N PHE A 372 4.88 -5.24 -6.19
CA PHE A 372 5.88 -5.15 -7.25
C PHE A 372 7.30 -5.25 -6.69
N GLY A 373 7.61 -4.55 -5.60
CA GLY A 373 8.99 -4.39 -5.13
C GLY A 373 9.59 -5.71 -4.68
N ALA A 374 8.88 -6.45 -3.83
CA ALA A 374 9.34 -7.76 -3.38
C ALA A 374 9.32 -8.79 -4.51
N SER A 375 8.26 -8.78 -5.32
CA SER A 375 8.09 -9.70 -6.44
C SER A 375 9.15 -9.51 -7.52
N PHE A 376 9.59 -8.28 -7.80
CA PHE A 376 10.64 -8.00 -8.79
C PHE A 376 11.96 -8.69 -8.47
N ILE A 377 12.29 -8.79 -7.18
CA ILE A 377 13.52 -9.42 -6.72
C ILE A 377 13.36 -10.94 -6.65
N VAL A 378 12.21 -11.42 -6.18
CA VAL A 378 11.96 -12.83 -5.91
C VAL A 378 11.60 -13.64 -7.16
N ALA A 379 10.94 -13.02 -8.14
CA ALA A 379 10.51 -13.70 -9.36
C ALA A 379 11.66 -13.88 -10.35
N ARG A 380 12.40 -15.00 -10.23
CA ARG A 380 13.55 -15.33 -11.11
C ARG A 380 13.20 -16.18 -12.33
N ASN A 381 12.01 -16.77 -12.35
CA ASN A 381 11.54 -17.62 -13.45
C ASN A 381 10.38 -16.92 -14.18
N SER A 382 10.33 -17.03 -15.50
CA SER A 382 9.26 -16.49 -16.34
C SER A 382 7.87 -17.00 -15.93
N GLU A 383 7.78 -18.22 -15.41
CA GLU A 383 6.54 -18.83 -14.92
C GLU A 383 6.01 -18.16 -13.64
N TRP A 384 6.82 -17.31 -12.98
CA TRP A 384 6.48 -16.69 -11.69
C TRP A 384 5.98 -15.24 -11.86
N ILE A 385 5.93 -14.74 -13.09
CA ILE A 385 5.57 -13.36 -13.40
C ILE A 385 4.12 -13.09 -12.99
N THR A 386 3.93 -12.03 -12.21
CA THR A 386 2.64 -11.48 -11.80
C THR A 386 2.21 -10.33 -12.71
N LEU A 387 0.98 -9.82 -12.55
CA LEU A 387 0.47 -8.69 -13.32
C LEU A 387 1.37 -7.45 -13.21
N PRO A 388 1.82 -7.00 -12.02
CA PRO A 388 2.79 -5.90 -11.92
C PRO A 388 4.11 -6.16 -12.65
N LEU A 389 4.61 -7.41 -12.61
CA LEU A 389 5.84 -7.78 -13.29
C LEU A 389 5.67 -7.87 -14.82
N LEU A 390 4.50 -8.30 -15.28
CA LEU A 390 4.18 -8.31 -16.71
C LEU A 390 4.07 -6.88 -17.26
N ILE A 391 3.49 -5.94 -16.50
CA ILE A 391 3.48 -4.51 -16.86
C ILE A 391 4.93 -4.01 -17.01
N ASP A 392 5.81 -4.40 -16.08
CA ASP A 392 7.22 -4.03 -16.11
C ASP A 392 7.95 -4.61 -17.33
N SER A 393 7.77 -5.91 -17.60
CA SER A 393 8.37 -6.59 -18.75
C SER A 393 7.89 -6.01 -20.08
N LEU A 394 6.60 -5.73 -20.21
CA LEU A 394 6.05 -5.09 -21.40
C LEU A 394 6.61 -3.68 -21.59
N ARG A 395 6.65 -2.86 -20.53
CA ARG A 395 7.15 -1.48 -20.59
C ARG A 395 8.68 -1.41 -20.77
N GLY A 396 9.38 -2.51 -20.49
CA GLY A 396 10.82 -2.67 -20.69
C GLY A 396 11.22 -2.82 -22.15
N LYS A 397 10.27 -3.18 -23.03
CA LYS A 397 10.50 -3.22 -24.48
C LYS A 397 10.90 -1.83 -25.01
N PRO A 398 11.75 -1.77 -26.05
CA PRO A 398 12.08 -0.51 -26.71
C PRO A 398 10.81 0.21 -27.20
N MET A 399 10.67 1.49 -26.84
CA MET A 399 9.48 2.31 -27.13
C MET A 399 9.23 2.56 -28.64
N LYS A 400 10.11 2.04 -29.50
CA LYS A 400 9.90 1.98 -30.96
C LYS A 400 8.77 1.02 -31.33
N ASP A 401 8.49 0.00 -30.51
CA ASP A 401 7.36 -0.89 -30.72
C ASP A 401 6.05 -0.16 -30.36
N PRO A 402 5.14 0.07 -31.34
CA PRO A 402 3.90 0.81 -31.12
C PRO A 402 2.93 0.11 -30.15
N LEU A 403 3.08 -1.21 -29.94
CA LEU A 403 2.18 -2.02 -29.10
C LEU A 403 2.63 -2.09 -27.63
N THR A 404 3.84 -1.63 -27.30
CA THR A 404 4.39 -1.68 -25.93
C THR A 404 3.54 -0.89 -24.91
N VAL A 405 3.17 0.35 -25.22
CA VAL A 405 2.35 1.18 -24.32
C VAL A 405 0.91 0.69 -24.22
N PRO A 406 0.21 0.37 -25.34
CA PRO A 406 -1.13 -0.20 -25.30
C PRO A 406 -1.24 -1.52 -24.51
N SER A 407 -0.33 -2.47 -24.76
CA SER A 407 -0.36 -3.78 -24.09
C SER A 407 -0.13 -3.66 -22.59
N SER A 408 0.89 -2.92 -22.15
CA SER A 408 1.13 -2.69 -20.72
C SER A 408 -0.03 -1.95 -20.02
N ASN A 409 -0.68 -1.00 -20.70
CA ASN A 409 -1.88 -0.33 -20.20
C ASN A 409 -3.09 -1.28 -20.13
N ALA A 410 -3.21 -2.25 -21.03
CA ALA A 410 -4.24 -3.29 -20.97
C ALA A 410 -4.06 -4.18 -19.73
N VAL A 411 -2.84 -4.65 -19.47
CA VAL A 411 -2.51 -5.41 -18.24
C VAL A 411 -2.81 -4.60 -16.99
N ALA A 412 -2.40 -3.33 -16.96
CA ALA A 412 -2.69 -2.41 -15.85
C ALA A 412 -4.20 -2.21 -15.64
N THR A 413 -4.97 -2.09 -16.73
CA THR A 413 -6.43 -1.96 -16.67
C THR A 413 -7.07 -3.19 -16.02
N VAL A 414 -6.61 -4.40 -16.35
CA VAL A 414 -7.10 -5.64 -15.73
C VAL A 414 -6.81 -5.66 -14.22
N LEU A 415 -5.58 -5.32 -13.82
CA LEU A 415 -5.21 -5.23 -12.41
C LEU A 415 -6.05 -4.20 -11.65
N MET A 416 -6.26 -3.02 -12.25
CA MET A 416 -7.10 -1.95 -11.69
C MET A 416 -8.56 -2.39 -11.53
N LEU A 417 -9.13 -3.08 -12.52
CA LEU A 417 -10.52 -3.56 -12.44
C LEU A 417 -10.68 -4.60 -11.34
N ILE A 418 -9.76 -5.55 -11.21
CA ILE A 418 -9.81 -6.59 -10.17
C ILE A 418 -9.72 -5.95 -8.78
N THR A 419 -8.75 -5.06 -8.58
CA THR A 419 -8.58 -4.35 -7.30
C THR A 419 -9.78 -3.47 -6.97
N MET A 420 -10.35 -2.76 -7.95
CA MET A 420 -11.58 -1.99 -7.78
C MET A 420 -12.76 -2.87 -7.35
N ILE A 421 -12.95 -4.02 -8.00
CA ILE A 421 -14.02 -4.97 -7.63
C ILE A 421 -13.85 -5.44 -6.18
N LEU A 422 -12.63 -5.77 -5.77
CA LEU A 422 -12.34 -6.18 -4.39
C LEU A 422 -12.74 -5.09 -3.38
N PHE A 423 -12.37 -3.82 -3.63
CA PHE A 423 -12.73 -2.72 -2.73
C PHE A 423 -14.24 -2.42 -2.73
N LEU A 424 -14.92 -2.52 -3.86
CA LEU A 424 -16.37 -2.36 -3.94
C LEU A 424 -17.11 -3.44 -3.13
N ILE A 425 -16.59 -4.67 -3.11
CA ILE A 425 -17.11 -5.74 -2.26
C ILE A 425 -17.02 -5.33 -0.78
N VAL A 426 -15.88 -4.83 -0.31
CA VAL A 426 -15.73 -4.37 1.08
C VAL A 426 -16.72 -3.28 1.40
N GLU A 427 -16.84 -2.27 0.54
CA GLU A 427 -17.71 -1.11 0.79
C GLU A 427 -19.17 -1.53 0.94
N LYS A 428 -19.63 -2.50 0.15
CA LYS A 428 -20.99 -3.05 0.25
C LYS A 428 -21.25 -3.77 1.58
N PHE A 429 -20.25 -4.44 2.12
CA PHE A 429 -20.37 -5.22 3.36
C PHE A 429 -19.95 -4.45 4.62
N ARG A 430 -19.41 -3.23 4.47
CA ARG A 430 -19.07 -2.35 5.59
C ARG A 430 -20.37 -1.84 6.24
N ASN A 431 -20.60 -2.20 7.49
CA ASN A 431 -21.73 -1.71 8.26
C ASN A 431 -21.63 -0.18 8.43
N THR A 432 -22.77 0.51 8.34
CA THR A 432 -22.87 1.98 8.43
C THR A 432 -22.31 2.59 9.72
N LYS A 433 -22.13 1.79 10.79
CA LYS A 433 -21.52 2.21 12.06
C LYS A 433 -19.99 2.32 12.04
N ASP A 434 -19.30 1.65 11.11
CA ASP A 434 -17.83 1.60 11.05
C ASP A 434 -17.22 2.57 10.03
N ARG A 435 -18.00 3.52 9.49
CA ARG A 435 -17.54 4.43 8.42
C ARG A 435 -16.37 5.34 8.82
N GLY A 436 -16.13 5.54 10.13
CA GLY A 436 -15.03 6.35 10.66
C GLY A 436 -13.81 5.58 11.16
N MET A 437 -13.80 4.25 11.08
CA MET A 437 -12.64 3.43 11.45
C MET A 437 -12.18 2.61 10.23
N PHE A 438 -11.20 3.17 9.51
CA PHE A 438 -10.44 2.64 8.36
C PHE A 438 -10.85 3.15 6.98
#